data_AF-A0AAU1DA97-F1
#
_entry.id   AF-A0AAU1DA97-F1
#
_cell.length_a   1.000
_cell.length_b   1.000
_cell.length_c   1.000
_cell.angle_alpha   90.00
_cell.angle_beta   90.00
_cell.angle_gamma   90.00
#
_symmetry.space_group_name_H-M   'P 1'
#
loop_
_entity.id
_entity.type
_entity.pdbx_description
1 polymer ?
#
loop_
_entity_poly.entity_id
_entity_poly.type
_entity_poly.pdbx_seq_one_letter_code
_entity_poly.pdbx_strand_id
1 'polypeptide(L)'
;MSFSYYVYVSDSKIDMLLPQIDPRFGAKRQTELGVNLTVLSAKRTTEGPSDDRIRRLETVVGYLRDHGDLGSVDEPGQFFWGMLPMRWGAFPGDPTSSLVFFGGRSANTVVGLGGSYKHVWDSVPDAEARGVGRSMMSSMLDGLGVTSDLEDEYVADAVDGDLDRADRAALARVQGAVASLRWPAQNVEFVAKRLLHGDSPDGTARSVLLGTPVYVATVD
;
A
#
# COMPACT_ATOMS: atom_id res chain seq x y z
N MET A 1 -8.23 -22.99 7.66
CA MET A 1 -7.27 -22.39 6.72
C MET A 1 -7.82 -21.02 6.38
N SER A 2 -7.19 -19.94 6.82
CA SER A 2 -7.53 -18.60 6.34
C SER A 2 -6.83 -18.41 5.01
N PHE A 3 -7.58 -18.25 3.92
CA PHE A 3 -7.02 -17.82 2.65
C PHE A 3 -6.99 -16.29 2.67
N SER A 4 -5.80 -15.70 2.52
CA SER A 4 -5.67 -14.26 2.34
C SER A 4 -5.78 -13.94 0.85
N TYR A 5 -6.87 -13.28 0.45
CA TYR A 5 -7.06 -12.86 -0.94
C TYR A 5 -6.53 -11.43 -1.10
N TYR A 6 -5.28 -11.31 -1.57
CA TYR A 6 -4.63 -10.01 -1.73
C TYR A 6 -5.37 -9.13 -2.75
N VAL A 7 -5.78 -7.94 -2.28
CA VAL A 7 -6.38 -6.88 -3.11
C VAL A 7 -5.29 -5.92 -3.57
N TYR A 8 -4.29 -5.68 -2.72
CA TYR A 8 -3.23 -4.71 -2.96
C TYR A 8 -1.92 -5.19 -2.35
N VAL A 9 -0.81 -5.05 -3.07
CA VAL A 9 0.56 -5.29 -2.55
C VAL A 9 1.52 -4.27 -3.15
N SER A 10 2.18 -3.47 -2.32
CA SER A 10 3.09 -2.41 -2.78
C SER A 10 4.48 -2.97 -3.05
N ASP A 11 4.76 -3.35 -4.29
CA ASP A 11 6.09 -3.87 -4.67
C ASP A 11 7.20 -2.86 -4.38
N SER A 12 6.96 -1.57 -4.62
CA SER A 12 7.92 -0.50 -4.32
C SER A 12 8.31 -0.46 -2.85
N LYS A 13 7.34 -0.58 -1.92
CA LYS A 13 7.64 -0.58 -0.48
C LYS A 13 8.36 -1.85 -0.05
N ILE A 14 7.98 -3.00 -0.62
CA ILE A 14 8.66 -4.27 -0.37
C ILE A 14 10.11 -4.18 -0.83
N ASP A 15 10.36 -3.66 -2.04
CA ASP A 15 11.69 -3.49 -2.62
C ASP A 15 12.56 -2.52 -1.81
N MET A 16 11.96 -1.48 -1.23
CA MET A 16 12.68 -0.53 -0.35
C MET A 16 12.97 -1.09 1.04
N LEU A 17 12.06 -1.89 1.61
CA LEU A 17 12.18 -2.42 2.98
C LEU A 17 13.06 -3.67 3.04
N LEU A 18 12.96 -4.56 2.04
CA LEU A 18 13.67 -5.84 2.05
C LEU A 18 15.19 -5.73 2.24
N PRO A 19 15.92 -4.85 1.52
CA PRO A 19 17.37 -4.71 1.70
C PRO A 19 17.77 -4.25 3.11
N GLN A 20 16.89 -3.55 3.82
CA GLN A 20 17.12 -3.09 5.19
C GLN A 20 16.89 -4.21 6.21
N ILE A 21 16.12 -5.23 5.84
CA ILE A 21 15.72 -6.36 6.68
C ILE A 21 16.66 -7.54 6.49
N ASP A 22 16.93 -7.90 5.23
CA ASP A 22 17.84 -8.96 4.86
C ASP A 22 18.77 -8.47 3.72
N PRO A 23 20.06 -8.25 4.01
CA PRO A 23 21.06 -7.80 3.04
C PRO A 23 21.17 -8.69 1.79
N ARG A 24 20.73 -9.96 1.87
CA ARG A 24 20.70 -10.88 0.71
C ARG A 24 19.80 -10.39 -0.41
N PHE A 25 18.80 -9.56 -0.10
CA PHE A 25 17.93 -8.93 -1.10
C PHE A 25 18.47 -7.60 -1.63
N GLY A 26 19.47 -7.00 -0.97
CA GLY A 26 20.16 -5.78 -1.44
C GLY A 26 21.25 -6.04 -2.48
N ALA A 27 21.69 -7.29 -2.64
CA ALA A 27 22.78 -7.66 -3.53
C ALA A 27 22.29 -8.23 -4.87
N LYS A 28 21.77 -7.37 -5.76
CA LYS A 28 21.67 -7.71 -7.19
C LYS A 28 22.00 -6.51 -8.08
N ARG A 29 23.30 -6.36 -8.39
CA ARG A 29 23.86 -6.02 -9.73
C ARG A 29 25.38 -5.83 -9.63
N GLN A 30 26.10 -6.92 -9.40
CA GLN A 30 27.46 -7.09 -9.92
C GLN A 30 27.80 -8.57 -9.85
N THR A 31 27.38 -9.28 -10.88
CA THR A 31 27.94 -10.61 -11.17
C THR A 31 28.15 -10.67 -12.67
N GLU A 32 29.08 -9.83 -13.15
CA GLU A 32 29.93 -10.23 -14.27
C GLU A 32 30.83 -11.36 -13.76
N LEU A 33 30.31 -12.57 -13.71
CA LEU A 33 31.13 -13.76 -13.62
C LEU A 33 31.02 -14.47 -14.96
N GLY A 34 31.98 -14.18 -15.83
CA GLY A 34 32.31 -15.05 -16.94
C GLY A 34 32.73 -16.40 -16.37
N VAL A 35 31.79 -17.34 -16.23
CA VAL A 35 32.10 -18.74 -15.98
C VAL A 35 31.15 -19.58 -16.81
N ASN A 36 31.72 -20.17 -17.86
CA ASN A 36 31.10 -21.16 -18.70
C ASN A 36 30.88 -22.43 -17.85
N LEU A 37 29.68 -22.61 -17.30
CA LEU A 37 29.31 -23.81 -16.53
C LEU A 37 28.12 -24.50 -17.21
N THR A 38 28.48 -25.21 -18.27
CA THR A 38 27.74 -26.38 -18.73
C THR A 38 27.69 -27.40 -17.58
N VAL A 39 26.52 -28.02 -17.40
CA VAL A 39 26.20 -29.15 -16.49
C VAL A 39 25.82 -28.79 -15.05
N LEU A 40 24.51 -28.65 -14.79
CA LEU A 40 23.74 -29.58 -13.93
C LEU A 40 22.27 -29.15 -13.91
N SER A 41 21.44 -29.98 -14.52
CA SER A 41 19.98 -29.92 -14.51
C SER A 41 19.43 -30.23 -13.10
N ALA A 42 19.51 -29.25 -12.20
CA ALA A 42 18.65 -29.22 -11.03
C ALA A 42 17.28 -28.70 -11.47
N LYS A 43 16.24 -29.52 -11.35
CA LYS A 43 14.84 -29.07 -11.41
C LYS A 43 14.64 -28.04 -10.30
N ARG A 44 14.93 -26.78 -10.58
CA ARG A 44 14.45 -25.66 -9.80
C ARG A 44 12.98 -25.55 -10.15
N THR A 45 12.12 -26.03 -9.25
CA THR A 45 10.68 -25.76 -9.30
C THR A 45 10.54 -24.26 -9.48
N THR A 46 10.14 -23.85 -10.68
CA THR A 46 9.97 -22.45 -11.03
C THR A 46 8.79 -21.94 -10.21
N GLU A 47 9.06 -21.37 -9.05
CA GLU A 47 8.08 -20.57 -8.32
C GLU A 47 7.59 -19.47 -9.27
N GLY A 48 6.28 -19.42 -9.47
CA GLY A 48 5.69 -18.40 -10.32
C GLY A 48 6.01 -17.01 -9.78
N PRO A 49 5.97 -15.96 -10.62
CA PRO A 49 6.21 -14.58 -10.18
C PRO A 49 5.32 -14.14 -9.00
N SER A 50 4.13 -14.72 -8.85
CA SER A 50 3.23 -14.51 -7.71
C SER A 50 3.75 -15.07 -6.40
N ASP A 51 4.40 -16.24 -6.43
CA ASP A 51 4.88 -16.92 -5.23
C ASP A 51 6.09 -16.21 -4.64
N ASP A 52 6.98 -15.69 -5.50
CA ASP A 52 8.10 -14.84 -5.08
C ASP A 52 7.59 -13.54 -4.43
N ARG A 53 6.61 -12.87 -5.06
CA ARG A 53 5.99 -11.65 -4.53
C ARG A 53 5.41 -11.84 -3.13
N ILE A 54 4.66 -12.91 -2.91
CA ILE A 54 4.01 -13.20 -1.62
C ILE A 54 5.07 -13.50 -0.55
N ARG A 55 6.09 -14.30 -0.84
CA ARG A 55 7.16 -14.60 0.12
C ARG A 55 7.96 -13.36 0.54
N ARG A 56 8.22 -12.48 -0.42
CA ARG A 56 8.87 -11.18 -0.19
C ARG A 56 8.02 -10.32 0.74
N LEU A 57 6.71 -10.26 0.50
CA LEU A 57 5.76 -9.58 1.40
C LEU A 57 5.75 -10.20 2.80
N GLU A 58 5.64 -11.53 2.91
CA GLU A 58 5.60 -12.25 4.20
C GLU A 58 6.88 -11.99 5.01
N THR A 59 8.03 -11.94 4.35
CA THR A 59 9.31 -11.60 5.00
C THR A 59 9.28 -10.19 5.59
N VAL A 60 8.79 -9.21 4.81
CA VAL A 60 8.66 -7.81 5.28
C VAL A 60 7.66 -7.72 6.43
N VAL A 61 6.47 -8.32 6.30
CA VAL A 61 5.42 -8.27 7.32
C VAL A 61 5.86 -8.97 8.61
N GLY A 62 6.52 -10.12 8.50
CA GLY A 62 7.10 -10.83 9.64
C GLY A 62 8.12 -9.95 10.38
N TYR A 63 9.02 -9.31 9.65
CA TYR A 63 9.98 -8.39 10.28
C TYR A 63 9.31 -7.18 10.92
N LEU A 64 8.35 -6.54 10.25
CA LEU A 64 7.61 -5.40 10.81
C LEU A 64 6.87 -5.78 12.09
N ARG A 65 6.34 -7.01 12.17
CA ARG A 65 5.68 -7.53 13.37
C ARG A 65 6.65 -7.77 14.51
N ASP A 66 7.83 -8.33 14.23
CA ASP A 66 8.77 -8.77 15.26
C ASP A 66 9.68 -7.64 15.75
N HIS A 67 10.04 -6.70 14.86
CA HIS A 67 11.07 -5.68 15.10
C HIS A 67 10.62 -4.26 14.73
N GLY A 68 9.52 -4.10 14.02
CA GLY A 68 8.98 -2.79 13.66
C GLY A 68 8.18 -2.17 14.80
N ASP A 69 8.08 -0.84 14.79
CA ASP A 69 7.08 -0.10 15.57
C ASP A 69 5.70 -0.27 14.91
N LEU A 70 5.18 -1.51 14.97
CA LEU A 70 3.88 -1.92 14.42
C LEU A 70 2.79 -1.77 15.48
N GLY A 71 2.05 -0.67 15.38
CA GLY A 71 0.90 -0.40 16.24
C GLY A 71 -0.42 -0.95 15.69
N SER A 72 -1.50 -0.59 16.37
CA SER A 72 -2.87 -0.85 15.91
C SER A 72 -3.46 0.37 15.19
N VAL A 73 -4.66 0.24 14.64
CA VAL A 73 -5.40 1.39 14.09
C VAL A 73 -5.67 2.47 15.13
N ASP A 74 -5.98 2.10 16.37
CA ASP A 74 -6.34 3.06 17.44
C ASP A 74 -5.12 3.61 18.19
N GLU A 75 -4.00 2.88 18.14
CA GLU A 75 -2.71 3.26 18.70
C GLU A 75 -1.61 2.98 17.67
N PRO A 76 -1.48 3.83 16.63
CA PRO A 76 -0.60 3.56 15.50
C PRO A 76 0.85 3.92 15.80
N GLY A 77 1.78 3.01 15.47
CA GLY A 77 3.21 3.26 15.45
C GLY A 77 3.67 3.90 14.13
N GLN A 78 4.94 3.75 13.78
CA GLN A 78 5.43 4.06 12.43
C GLN A 78 4.72 3.22 11.36
N PHE A 79 4.45 1.96 11.69
CA PHE A 79 3.57 1.09 10.93
C PHE A 79 2.34 0.78 11.78
N PHE A 80 1.25 0.39 11.13
CA PHE A 80 0.07 -0.07 11.83
C PHE A 80 -0.59 -1.22 11.08
N TRP A 81 -1.11 -2.15 11.86
CA TRP A 81 -1.92 -3.26 11.40
C TRP A 81 -3.39 -3.02 11.74
N GLY A 82 -4.27 -3.51 10.88
CA GLY A 82 -5.70 -3.47 11.12
C GLY A 82 -6.43 -4.61 10.44
N MET A 83 -7.56 -4.98 11.04
CA MET A 83 -8.58 -5.82 10.43
C MET A 83 -9.94 -5.15 10.63
N LEU A 84 -10.54 -4.61 9.57
CA LEU A 84 -11.81 -3.91 9.66
C LEU A 84 -12.56 -3.91 8.32
N PRO A 85 -13.89 -3.70 8.36
CA PRO A 85 -14.66 -3.42 7.15
C PRO A 85 -14.17 -2.12 6.48
N MET A 86 -13.65 -2.24 5.27
CA MET A 86 -13.24 -1.11 4.44
C MET A 86 -13.96 -1.09 3.10
N ARG A 87 -14.20 0.12 2.60
CA ARG A 87 -14.60 0.39 1.23
C ARG A 87 -13.38 0.82 0.45
N TRP A 88 -13.33 0.55 -0.85
CA TRP A 88 -12.21 1.01 -1.66
C TRP A 88 -12.61 1.27 -3.10
N GLY A 89 -11.78 2.07 -3.78
CA GLY A 89 -11.97 2.48 -5.17
C GLY A 89 -10.98 3.56 -5.56
N ALA A 90 -11.21 4.23 -6.69
CA ALA A 90 -10.37 5.35 -7.08
C ALA A 90 -10.48 6.50 -6.06
N PHE A 91 -9.38 7.22 -5.86
CA PHE A 91 -9.39 8.36 -4.96
C PHE A 91 -10.35 9.46 -5.48
N PRO A 92 -11.28 9.97 -4.63
CA PRO A 92 -12.22 11.01 -5.05
C PRO A 92 -11.51 12.28 -5.53
N GLY A 93 -11.79 12.68 -6.78
CA GLY A 93 -11.20 13.88 -7.38
C GLY A 93 -9.84 13.68 -8.04
N ASP A 94 -9.35 12.43 -8.15
CA ASP A 94 -8.22 12.10 -9.02
C ASP A 94 -8.72 11.87 -10.47
N PRO A 95 -8.45 12.79 -11.42
CA PRO A 95 -8.89 12.66 -12.81
C PRO A 95 -8.18 11.52 -13.55
N THR A 96 -7.03 11.06 -13.05
CA THR A 96 -6.21 10.02 -13.70
C THR A 96 -6.54 8.62 -13.21
N SER A 97 -7.24 8.51 -12.07
CA SER A 97 -7.49 7.24 -11.36
C SER A 97 -6.20 6.45 -11.11
N SER A 98 -5.08 7.15 -10.92
CA SER A 98 -3.78 6.55 -10.64
C SER A 98 -3.62 6.18 -9.16
N LEU A 99 -4.50 6.71 -8.30
CA LEU A 99 -4.56 6.41 -6.87
C LEU A 99 -5.76 5.53 -6.52
N VAL A 100 -5.49 4.48 -5.75
CA VAL A 100 -6.50 3.70 -5.03
C VAL A 100 -6.59 4.19 -3.60
N PHE A 101 -7.82 4.25 -3.08
CA PHE A 101 -8.11 4.68 -1.72
C PHE A 101 -8.97 3.66 -1.00
N PHE A 102 -8.53 3.25 0.18
CA PHE A 102 -9.29 2.40 1.10
C PHE A 102 -9.75 3.25 2.27
N GLY A 103 -11.05 3.26 2.57
CA GLY A 103 -11.63 3.99 3.68
C GLY A 103 -12.42 3.08 4.61
N GLY A 104 -12.17 3.16 5.90
CA GLY A 104 -12.84 2.38 6.93
C GLY A 104 -12.89 3.13 8.26
N ARG A 105 -13.45 2.48 9.28
CA ARG A 105 -13.45 3.01 10.64
C ARG A 105 -13.40 1.89 11.67
N SER A 106 -12.66 2.12 12.75
CA SER A 106 -12.82 1.39 14.00
C SER A 106 -13.91 2.06 14.86
N ALA A 107 -14.01 1.69 16.14
CA ALA A 107 -14.85 2.41 17.10
C ALA A 107 -14.35 3.84 17.36
N ASN A 108 -13.04 4.08 17.25
CA ASN A 108 -12.40 5.33 17.67
C ASN A 108 -11.77 6.11 16.51
N THR A 109 -11.44 5.45 15.41
CA THR A 109 -10.53 5.99 14.40
C THR A 109 -11.11 5.87 13.01
N VAL A 110 -11.13 6.97 12.25
CA VAL A 110 -11.37 6.93 10.79
C VAL A 110 -10.05 6.64 10.09
N VAL A 111 -10.02 5.64 9.21
CA VAL A 111 -8.79 5.21 8.54
C VAL A 111 -8.92 5.42 7.04
N GLY A 112 -7.95 6.13 6.46
CA GLY A 112 -7.74 6.24 5.02
C GLY A 112 -6.39 5.64 4.62
N LEU A 113 -6.37 4.79 3.60
CA LEU A 113 -5.14 4.25 3.02
C LEU A 113 -5.04 4.65 1.55
N GLY A 114 -3.99 5.37 1.20
CA GLY A 114 -3.69 5.78 -0.18
C GLY A 114 -2.56 4.95 -0.79
N GLY A 115 -2.79 4.41 -1.98
CA GLY A 115 -1.80 3.63 -2.74
C GLY A 115 -1.89 3.89 -4.24
N SER A 116 -0.89 3.42 -4.97
CA SER A 116 -0.91 3.51 -6.44
C SER A 116 -1.73 2.36 -7.03
N TYR A 117 -2.56 2.64 -8.03
CA TYR A 117 -3.36 1.63 -8.71
C TYR A 117 -2.53 0.45 -9.25
N LYS A 118 -1.30 0.70 -9.73
CA LYS A 118 -0.41 -0.35 -10.27
C LYS A 118 -0.12 -1.51 -9.30
N HIS A 119 -0.38 -1.31 -8.01
CA HIS A 119 -0.18 -2.29 -6.95
C HIS A 119 -1.45 -3.04 -6.56
N VAL A 120 -2.62 -2.67 -7.13
CA VAL A 120 -3.85 -3.45 -7.03
C VAL A 120 -3.63 -4.76 -7.78
N TRP A 121 -4.05 -5.87 -7.18
CA TRP A 121 -3.86 -7.18 -7.77
C TRP A 121 -4.76 -7.35 -9.01
N ASP A 122 -4.18 -7.70 -10.16
CA ASP A 122 -4.89 -7.73 -11.46
C ASP A 122 -6.10 -8.67 -11.49
N SER A 123 -6.14 -9.68 -10.61
CA SER A 123 -7.22 -10.65 -10.53
C SER A 123 -8.44 -10.18 -9.73
N VAL A 124 -8.44 -8.96 -9.21
CA VAL A 124 -9.58 -8.45 -8.43
C VAL A 124 -10.74 -8.10 -9.37
N PRO A 125 -11.88 -8.82 -9.28
CA PRO A 125 -13.05 -8.52 -10.09
C PRO A 125 -13.61 -7.14 -9.71
N ASP A 126 -14.17 -6.44 -10.70
CA ASP A 126 -14.87 -5.15 -10.54
C ASP A 126 -13.99 -3.96 -10.10
N ALA A 127 -12.66 -4.01 -10.31
CA ALA A 127 -11.80 -2.83 -10.12
C ALA A 127 -12.27 -1.64 -10.97
N GLU A 128 -12.59 -1.89 -12.24
CA GLU A 128 -13.14 -0.87 -13.16
C GLU A 128 -14.47 -0.29 -12.66
N ALA A 129 -15.37 -1.14 -12.16
CA ALA A 129 -16.64 -0.69 -11.59
C ALA A 129 -16.44 0.19 -10.34
N ARG A 130 -15.37 -0.03 -9.58
CA ARG A 130 -14.98 0.80 -8.43
C ARG A 130 -14.32 2.14 -8.82
N GLY A 131 -14.41 2.50 -10.10
CA GLY A 131 -13.81 3.71 -10.67
C GLY A 131 -12.29 3.60 -10.83
N VAL A 132 -11.73 2.43 -10.56
CA VAL A 132 -10.30 2.17 -10.71
C VAL A 132 -10.05 1.80 -12.18
N GLY A 133 -9.88 2.82 -13.01
CA GLY A 133 -9.81 2.66 -14.46
C GLY A 133 -8.46 2.12 -14.95
N ARG A 134 -8.48 1.15 -15.86
CA ARG A 134 -7.36 0.86 -16.77
C ARG A 134 -7.25 2.01 -17.78
N SER A 135 -6.69 3.14 -17.39
CA SER A 135 -6.43 4.23 -18.34
C SER A 135 -5.29 3.83 -19.29
N MET A 136 -5.41 4.23 -20.56
CA MET A 136 -4.57 3.90 -21.73
C MET A 136 -3.04 4.05 -21.57
N MET A 137 -2.57 4.57 -20.43
CA MET A 137 -1.16 4.59 -20.07
C MET A 137 -0.56 3.19 -19.83
N SER A 138 -1.34 2.19 -19.40
CA SER A 138 -0.80 0.82 -19.22
C SER A 138 -0.35 0.21 -20.55
N SER A 139 -1.01 0.54 -21.66
CA SER A 139 -0.63 0.05 -23.00
C SER A 139 0.53 0.85 -23.62
N MET A 140 0.74 2.10 -23.20
CA MET A 140 1.86 2.94 -23.65
C MET A 140 3.13 2.75 -22.81
N LEU A 141 3.01 2.55 -21.49
CA LEU A 141 4.15 2.34 -20.59
C LEU A 141 4.82 0.98 -20.81
N ASP A 142 4.04 -0.06 -21.14
CA ASP A 142 4.57 -1.38 -21.53
C ASP A 142 5.31 -1.33 -22.89
N GLY A 143 4.95 -0.36 -23.75
CA GLY A 143 5.65 -0.08 -25.02
C GLY A 143 6.83 0.88 -24.92
N LEU A 144 6.99 1.61 -23.81
CA LEU A 144 8.00 2.67 -23.66
C LEU A 144 9.06 2.39 -22.60
N GLY A 145 8.94 1.32 -21.81
CA GLY A 145 9.97 0.94 -20.82
C GLY A 145 10.19 1.98 -19.73
N VAL A 146 9.23 2.89 -19.51
CA VAL A 146 9.33 3.94 -18.49
C VAL A 146 8.88 3.35 -17.16
N THR A 147 9.82 2.72 -16.48
CA THR A 147 9.67 2.36 -15.06
C THR A 147 10.36 3.42 -14.23
N SER A 148 9.58 4.04 -13.33
CA SER A 148 10.03 4.91 -12.22
C SER A 148 10.55 6.27 -12.68
N ASP A 149 9.86 7.36 -12.29
CA ASP A 149 10.42 8.73 -12.13
C ASP A 149 9.33 9.81 -11.85
N LEU A 150 8.18 9.44 -11.29
CA LEU A 150 7.12 10.42 -10.94
C LEU A 150 6.74 10.40 -9.46
N GLU A 151 7.64 9.98 -8.57
CA GLU A 151 7.35 9.84 -7.14
C GLU A 151 7.89 10.98 -6.25
N ASP A 152 8.56 12.00 -6.80
CA ASP A 152 9.13 13.12 -6.01
C ASP A 152 8.60 14.50 -6.45
N GLU A 153 7.36 14.85 -6.13
CA GLU A 153 6.95 16.27 -6.14
C GLU A 153 5.73 16.58 -5.26
N TYR A 154 5.69 16.21 -3.98
CA TYR A 154 4.73 16.82 -3.02
C TYR A 154 5.23 16.79 -1.58
N VAL A 155 6.42 17.31 -1.30
CA VAL A 155 6.74 17.78 0.07
C VAL A 155 7.70 18.97 -0.01
N ALA A 156 7.15 20.18 -0.11
CA ALA A 156 7.88 21.36 0.28
C ALA A 156 6.92 22.40 0.91
N ASP A 157 7.27 22.71 2.15
CA ASP A 157 7.06 23.98 2.84
C ASP A 157 5.83 24.14 3.75
N ALA A 158 6.07 24.06 5.06
CA ALA A 158 5.33 24.83 6.05
C ALA A 158 6.15 24.96 7.34
N VAL A 159 6.29 26.21 7.79
CA VAL A 159 6.89 26.66 9.04
C VAL A 159 5.97 26.25 10.20
N ASP A 160 6.50 25.99 11.41
CA ASP A 160 5.85 25.36 12.58
C ASP A 160 4.43 25.80 13.00
N GLY A 161 3.87 26.91 12.47
CA GLY A 161 2.48 27.30 12.68
C GLY A 161 1.48 26.92 11.57
N ASP A 162 1.96 26.69 10.35
CA ASP A 162 1.13 26.28 9.20
C ASP A 162 0.95 24.76 9.10
N LEU A 163 1.87 23.99 9.68
CA LEU A 163 1.83 22.52 9.69
C LEU A 163 0.56 22.01 10.38
N ASP A 164 0.22 22.51 11.56
CA ASP A 164 -1.01 22.10 12.29
C ASP A 164 -2.29 22.40 11.51
N ARG A 165 -2.31 23.50 10.74
CA ARG A 165 -3.46 23.86 9.91
C ARG A 165 -3.54 22.98 8.67
N ALA A 166 -2.40 22.74 8.02
CA ALA A 166 -2.31 21.85 6.86
C ALA A 166 -2.68 20.42 7.23
N ASP A 167 -2.19 19.91 8.36
CA ASP A 167 -2.51 18.59 8.90
C ASP A 167 -3.99 18.47 9.23
N ARG A 168 -4.57 19.47 9.91
CA ARG A 168 -6.03 19.49 10.18
C ARG A 168 -6.84 19.47 8.88
N ALA A 169 -6.43 20.23 7.86
CA ALA A 169 -7.09 20.22 6.56
C ALA A 169 -6.94 18.87 5.83
N ALA A 170 -5.77 18.24 5.92
CA ALA A 170 -5.52 16.92 5.38
C ALA A 170 -6.38 15.84 6.07
N LEU A 171 -6.46 15.86 7.42
CA LEU A 171 -7.32 14.95 8.19
C LEU A 171 -8.80 15.12 7.81
N ALA A 172 -9.28 16.35 7.65
CA ALA A 172 -10.65 16.62 7.21
C ALA A 172 -10.91 16.08 5.80
N ARG A 173 -9.93 16.19 4.89
CA ARG A 173 -10.01 15.62 3.53
C ARG A 173 -10.09 14.09 3.57
N VAL A 174 -9.32 13.44 4.44
CA VAL A 174 -9.37 11.98 4.64
C VAL A 174 -10.76 11.55 5.11
N GLN A 175 -11.32 12.23 6.11
CA GLN A 175 -12.67 11.94 6.59
C GLN A 175 -13.72 12.12 5.48
N GLY A 176 -13.67 13.22 4.74
CA GLY A 176 -14.55 13.49 3.62
C GLY A 176 -14.45 12.41 2.54
N ALA A 177 -13.23 11.99 2.21
CA ALA A 177 -12.99 10.91 1.25
C ALA A 177 -13.60 9.58 1.74
N VAL A 178 -13.38 9.19 3.01
CA VAL A 178 -13.96 7.97 3.60
C VAL A 178 -15.49 8.01 3.55
N ALA A 179 -16.09 9.16 3.91
CA ALA A 179 -17.55 9.34 3.88
C ALA A 179 -18.15 9.31 2.46
N SER A 180 -17.35 9.67 1.45
CA SER A 180 -17.78 9.69 0.05
C SER A 180 -17.84 8.30 -0.60
N LEU A 181 -17.12 7.30 -0.07
CA LEU A 181 -17.08 5.96 -0.63
C LEU A 181 -18.46 5.28 -0.57
N ARG A 182 -18.97 4.84 -1.72
CA ARG A 182 -20.33 4.31 -1.90
C ARG A 182 -20.43 2.78 -1.92
N TRP A 183 -19.32 2.07 -2.16
CA TRP A 183 -19.31 0.62 -2.35
C TRP A 183 -19.54 -0.18 -1.05
N PRO A 184 -20.00 -1.44 -1.12
CA PRO A 184 -20.09 -2.31 0.05
C PRO A 184 -18.74 -2.43 0.76
N ALA A 185 -18.77 -2.46 2.09
CA ALA A 185 -17.56 -2.71 2.85
C ALA A 185 -17.17 -4.18 2.75
N GLN A 186 -15.88 -4.44 2.64
CA GLN A 186 -15.28 -5.77 2.69
C GLN A 186 -14.41 -5.84 3.94
N ASN A 187 -14.47 -6.94 4.68
CA ASN A 187 -13.52 -7.15 5.76
C ASN A 187 -12.14 -7.35 5.14
N VAL A 188 -11.20 -6.50 5.52
CA VAL A 188 -9.83 -6.58 5.05
C VAL A 188 -8.86 -6.59 6.21
N GLU A 189 -7.78 -7.32 6.03
CA GLU A 189 -6.56 -7.19 6.83
C GLU A 189 -5.51 -6.40 6.05
N PHE A 190 -4.70 -5.61 6.76
CA PHE A 190 -3.64 -4.83 6.13
C PHE A 190 -2.52 -4.49 7.11
N VAL A 191 -1.36 -4.16 6.52
CA VAL A 191 -0.28 -3.42 7.19
C VAL A 191 0.01 -2.18 6.36
N ALA A 192 0.15 -1.03 7.02
CA ALA A 192 0.41 0.25 6.38
C ALA A 192 1.47 1.06 7.12
N LYS A 193 2.19 1.90 6.40
CA LYS A 193 3.05 2.94 6.98
C LYS A 193 2.19 4.15 7.32
N ARG A 194 2.31 4.68 8.54
CA ARG A 194 1.64 5.91 8.97
C ARG A 194 2.22 7.11 8.22
N LEU A 195 1.34 7.93 7.67
CA LEU A 195 1.68 9.21 7.06
C LEU A 195 1.23 10.38 7.94
N LEU A 196 0.00 10.29 8.49
CA LEU A 196 -0.56 11.33 9.35
C LEU A 196 -1.53 10.70 10.36
N HIS A 197 -1.52 11.19 11.60
CA HIS A 197 -2.45 10.78 12.65
C HIS A 197 -2.72 11.94 13.59
N GLY A 198 -3.99 12.19 13.91
CA GLY A 198 -4.37 13.25 14.83
C GLY A 198 -5.85 13.20 15.20
N ASP A 199 -6.26 14.14 16.04
CA ASP A 199 -7.66 14.24 16.48
C ASP A 199 -8.61 14.49 15.31
N SER A 200 -9.81 13.94 15.42
CA SER A 200 -10.90 14.13 14.45
C SER A 200 -11.28 15.61 14.33
N PRO A 201 -11.09 16.27 13.16
CA PRO A 201 -11.42 17.68 12.99
C PRO A 201 -12.87 18.05 13.30
N ASP A 202 -13.81 17.12 13.05
CA ASP A 202 -15.25 17.29 13.26
C ASP A 202 -15.80 16.58 14.50
N GLY A 203 -14.94 15.91 15.28
CA GLY A 203 -15.32 15.13 16.46
C GLY A 203 -16.22 13.91 16.20
N THR A 204 -16.42 13.49 14.94
CA THR A 204 -17.24 12.30 14.62
C THR A 204 -16.57 10.99 15.00
N ALA A 205 -15.25 11.02 15.18
CA ALA A 205 -14.42 9.97 15.75
C ALA A 205 -13.49 10.58 16.80
N ARG A 206 -12.70 9.75 17.48
CA ARG A 206 -11.63 10.24 18.36
C ARG A 206 -10.46 10.75 17.52
N SER A 207 -10.05 9.99 16.51
CA SER A 207 -8.91 10.33 15.66
C SER A 207 -9.13 9.96 14.20
N VAL A 208 -8.23 10.47 13.36
CA VAL A 208 -8.14 10.17 11.93
C VAL A 208 -6.73 9.72 11.62
N LEU A 209 -6.60 8.64 10.87
CA LEU A 209 -5.35 8.00 10.51
C LEU A 209 -5.25 7.89 8.99
N LEU A 210 -4.19 8.47 8.43
CA LEU A 210 -3.81 8.33 7.04
C LEU A 210 -2.54 7.47 6.95
N GLY A 211 -2.58 6.46 6.09
CA GLY A 211 -1.42 5.64 5.79
C GLY A 211 -1.28 5.32 4.32
N THR A 212 -0.18 4.64 4.01
CA THR A 212 0.02 4.00 2.71
C THR A 212 0.23 2.50 2.91
N PRO A 213 -0.56 1.64 2.24
CA PRO A 213 -0.54 0.20 2.51
C PRO A 213 0.74 -0.43 1.97
N VAL A 214 1.30 -1.35 2.77
CA VAL A 214 2.26 -2.36 2.31
C VAL A 214 1.48 -3.48 1.62
N TYR A 215 0.39 -3.94 2.22
CA TYR A 215 -0.58 -4.82 1.60
C TYR A 215 -2.00 -4.58 2.13
N VAL A 216 -3.00 -5.06 1.38
CA VAL A 216 -4.40 -5.23 1.80
C VAL A 216 -4.89 -6.58 1.27
N ALA A 217 -5.52 -7.38 2.10
CA ALA A 217 -6.13 -8.66 1.71
C ALA A 217 -7.55 -8.76 2.28
N THR A 218 -8.51 -9.34 1.53
CA THR A 218 -9.82 -9.64 2.10
C THR A 218 -9.75 -10.87 3.00
N VAL A 219 -10.54 -10.84 4.06
CA VAL A 219 -10.70 -11.95 5.02
C VAL A 219 -12.17 -12.37 5.06
N ASP A 220 -12.41 -13.67 5.04
CA ASP A 220 -13.74 -14.29 5.20
C ASP A 220 -14.10 -14.52 6.68
#